data_AF-T1AIY6-F1
#
_entry.id   AF-T1AIY6-F1
#
_cell.length_a   1.000
_cell.length_b   1.000
_cell.length_c   1.000
_cell.angle_alpha   90.00
_cell.angle_beta   90.00
_cell.angle_gamma   90.00
#
_symmetry.space_group_name_H-M   'P 1'
#
loop_
_entity.id
_entity.type
_entity.pdbx_description
1 polymer ?
#
loop_
_entity_poly.entity_id
_entity_poly.type
_entity_poly.pdbx_seq_one_letter_code
_entity_poly.pdbx_strand_id
1 'polypeptide(L)'
;GQSKYSLYKLIRLNFDLVTGFSVVPLQFFSLLGIGLALSSGMLVLYLAIQRIFFGPQVEGVFTLFGIVFFLIGVLLFGIGLLGEYVGRIYQQVQKRPRYLVGAVLEKPESGS
;
A
#
# COMPACT_ATOMS: atom_id res chain seq x y z
N GLY A 1 -11.37 33.81 6.59
CA GLY A 1 -11.28 32.43 7.10
C GLY A 1 -12.42 31.60 6.53
N GLN A 2 -12.29 30.28 6.56
CA GLN A 2 -13.19 29.23 6.04
C GLN A 2 -12.77 28.62 4.68
N SER A 3 -12.86 27.29 4.60
CA SER A 3 -12.71 26.42 3.42
C SER A 3 -11.30 26.02 2.93
N LYS A 4 -10.47 25.44 3.82
CA LYS A 4 -9.41 24.47 3.41
C LYS A 4 -9.78 23.02 3.73
N TYR A 5 -10.82 22.82 4.56
CA TYR A 5 -11.32 21.50 4.95
C TYR A 5 -12.06 20.76 3.82
N SER A 6 -12.71 21.46 2.90
CA SER A 6 -13.48 20.84 1.81
C SER A 6 -12.58 20.03 0.85
N LEU A 7 -11.50 20.64 0.35
CA LEU A 7 -10.58 20.02 -0.61
C LEU A 7 -9.84 18.81 -0.01
N TYR A 8 -9.32 18.94 1.22
CA TYR A 8 -8.65 17.83 1.90
C TYR A 8 -9.61 16.66 2.18
N LYS A 9 -10.87 16.96 2.53
CA LYS A 9 -11.90 15.96 2.78
C LYS A 9 -12.38 15.28 1.49
N LEU A 10 -12.41 15.99 0.36
CA LEU A 10 -12.72 15.46 -0.97
C LEU A 10 -11.60 14.54 -1.51
N ILE A 11 -10.34 14.93 -1.33
CA ILE A 11 -9.18 14.10 -1.70
C ILE A 11 -9.15 12.83 -0.83
N ARG A 12 -9.36 12.99 0.48
CA ARG A 12 -9.44 11.85 1.41
C ARG A 12 -10.60 10.91 1.07
N LEU A 13 -11.77 11.46 0.74
CA LEU A 13 -12.94 10.66 0.35
C LEU A 13 -12.69 9.88 -0.95
N ASN A 14 -12.06 10.48 -1.95
CA ASN A 14 -11.71 9.77 -3.18
C ASN A 14 -10.66 8.69 -2.93
N PHE A 15 -9.64 8.97 -2.10
CA PHE A 15 -8.67 7.97 -1.69
C PHE A 15 -9.34 6.81 -0.94
N ASP A 16 -10.23 7.09 0.01
CA ASP A 16 -11.01 6.08 0.74
C ASP A 16 -11.93 5.27 -0.18
N LEU A 17 -12.51 5.89 -1.23
CA LEU A 17 -13.35 5.20 -2.21
C LEU A 17 -12.54 4.27 -3.12
N VAL A 18 -11.40 4.75 -3.65
CA VAL A 18 -10.52 3.97 -4.53
C VAL A 18 -9.86 2.82 -3.77
N THR A 19 -9.45 3.04 -2.52
CA THR A 19 -8.81 2.01 -1.67
C THR A 19 -9.80 1.11 -0.95
N GLY A 20 -11.04 1.58 -0.68
CA GLY A 20 -12.07 0.85 0.04
C GLY A 20 -12.87 -0.14 -0.81
N PHE A 21 -12.96 0.08 -2.14
CA PHE A 21 -13.76 -0.76 -3.05
C PHE A 21 -12.94 -1.43 -4.17
N SER A 22 -11.63 -1.19 -4.24
CA SER A 22 -10.82 -1.70 -5.34
C SER A 22 -9.45 -2.20 -4.88
N VAL A 23 -8.93 -3.22 -5.56
CA VAL A 23 -7.55 -3.74 -5.41
C VAL A 23 -6.56 -3.00 -6.32
N VAL A 24 -7.02 -2.01 -7.09
CA VAL A 24 -6.22 -1.24 -8.06
C VAL A 24 -4.96 -0.60 -7.43
N PRO A 25 -5.02 0.09 -6.28
CA PRO A 25 -3.82 0.62 -5.62
C PRO A 25 -2.79 -0.47 -5.30
N LEU A 26 -3.26 -1.62 -4.80
CA LEU A 26 -2.41 -2.77 -4.48
C LEU A 26 -1.77 -3.37 -5.74
N GLN A 27 -2.53 -3.48 -6.83
CA GLN A 27 -2.04 -3.98 -8.12
C GLN A 27 -1.01 -3.02 -8.75
N PHE A 28 -1.22 -1.71 -8.67
CA PHE A 28 -0.25 -0.71 -9.12
C PHE A 28 1.07 -0.85 -8.36
N PHE A 29 1.02 -1.00 -7.04
CA PHE A 29 2.21 -1.22 -6.23
C PHE A 29 2.90 -2.55 -6.51
N SER A 30 2.12 -3.61 -6.79
CA SER A 30 2.68 -4.88 -7.23
C SER A 30 3.42 -4.74 -8.57
N LEU A 31 2.86 -4.01 -9.54
CA LEU A 31 3.51 -3.75 -10.83
C LEU A 31 4.77 -2.88 -10.67
N LEU A 32 4.72 -1.85 -9.81
CA LEU A 32 5.89 -1.06 -9.45
C LEU A 32 6.99 -1.94 -8.84
N GLY A 33 6.62 -2.88 -7.95
CA GLY A 33 7.55 -3.82 -7.35
C GLY A 33 8.25 -4.71 -8.39
N ILE A 34 7.52 -5.19 -9.40
CA ILE A 34 8.11 -5.95 -10.51
C ILE A 34 9.10 -5.09 -11.30
N GLY A 35 8.73 -3.83 -11.62
CA GLY A 35 9.63 -2.89 -12.29
C GLY A 35 10.90 -2.59 -11.48
N LEU A 36 10.76 -2.42 -10.16
CA LEU A 36 11.87 -2.21 -9.24
C LEU A 36 12.80 -3.43 -9.19
N ALA A 37 12.23 -4.65 -9.14
CA ALA A 37 12.98 -5.89 -9.10
C ALA A 37 13.80 -6.10 -10.39
N LEU A 38 13.20 -5.85 -11.56
CA LEU A 38 13.91 -5.90 -12.84
C LEU A 38 15.04 -4.87 -12.89
N SER A 39 14.77 -3.63 -12.47
CA SER A 39 15.76 -2.55 -12.44
C SER A 39 16.92 -2.88 -11.49
N SER A 40 16.62 -3.42 -10.31
CA SER A 40 17.63 -3.88 -9.35
C SER A 40 18.47 -5.03 -9.92
N GLY A 41 17.85 -5.97 -10.63
CA GLY A 41 18.56 -7.07 -11.31
C GLY A 41 19.52 -6.56 -12.38
N MET A 42 19.08 -5.61 -13.21
CA MET A 42 19.95 -4.95 -14.21
C MET A 42 21.11 -4.20 -13.55
N LEU A 43 20.86 -3.52 -12.43
CA LEU A 43 21.89 -2.80 -11.70
C LEU A 43 22.95 -3.73 -11.12
N VAL A 44 22.53 -4.87 -10.55
CA VAL A 44 23.46 -5.91 -10.05
C VAL A 44 24.29 -6.48 -11.19
N LEU A 45 23.68 -6.79 -12.35
CA LEU A 45 24.41 -7.26 -13.53
C LEU A 45 25.43 -6.22 -14.01
N TYR A 46 25.03 -4.95 -14.10
CA TYR A 46 25.91 -3.85 -14.48
C TYR A 46 27.12 -3.74 -13.54
N LEU A 47 26.89 -3.74 -12.22
CA LEU A 47 27.97 -3.68 -11.23
C LEU A 47 28.87 -4.93 -11.27
N ALA A 48 28.30 -6.11 -11.52
CA ALA A 48 29.07 -7.34 -11.65
C ALA A 48 30.00 -7.31 -12.86
N ILE A 49 29.49 -6.89 -14.02
CA ILE A 49 30.28 -6.70 -15.24
C ILE A 49 31.37 -5.67 -14.97
N GLN A 50 31.03 -4.51 -14.42
CA GLN A 50 32.00 -3.46 -14.13
C GLN A 50 33.13 -3.98 -13.21
N ARG A 51 32.79 -4.77 -12.18
CA ARG A 51 33.77 -5.34 -11.26
C ARG A 51 34.70 -6.37 -11.91
N ILE A 52 34.19 -7.18 -12.86
CA ILE A 52 34.99 -8.20 -13.55
C ILE A 52 36.00 -7.54 -14.50
N PHE A 53 35.59 -6.50 -15.24
CA PHE A 53 36.44 -5.86 -16.25
C PHE A 53 37.33 -4.74 -15.71
N PHE A 54 36.87 -3.97 -14.72
CA PHE A 54 37.56 -2.77 -14.23
C PHE A 54 38.09 -2.89 -12.78
N GLY A 55 37.85 -4.03 -12.11
CA GLY A 55 38.26 -4.25 -10.73
C GLY A 55 37.38 -3.54 -9.70
N PRO A 56 37.72 -3.66 -8.39
CA PRO A 56 36.94 -3.06 -7.31
C PRO A 56 37.06 -1.53 -7.29
N GLN A 57 35.93 -0.84 -7.39
CA GLN A 57 35.87 0.63 -7.31
C GLN A 57 35.45 1.09 -5.90
N VAL A 58 36.27 1.93 -5.27
CA VAL A 58 36.04 2.44 -3.90
C VAL A 58 34.96 3.53 -3.87
N GLU A 59 34.70 4.19 -5.00
CA GLU A 59 33.76 5.32 -5.10
C GLU A 59 32.28 4.91 -5.11
N GLY A 60 31.96 3.63 -5.33
CA GLY A 60 30.57 3.17 -5.50
C GLY A 60 29.73 3.16 -4.22
N VAL A 61 30.33 3.36 -3.05
CA VAL A 61 29.69 3.17 -1.74
C VAL A 61 28.55 4.18 -1.50
N PHE A 62 28.75 5.46 -1.85
CA PHE A 62 27.72 6.49 -1.68
C PHE A 62 26.51 6.26 -2.58
N THR A 63 26.75 5.94 -3.86
CA THR A 63 25.67 5.62 -4.82
C THR A 63 24.92 4.37 -4.39
N LEU A 64 25.62 3.34 -3.89
CA LEU A 64 25.02 2.12 -3.38
C LEU A 64 24.09 2.41 -2.19
N PHE A 65 24.53 3.20 -1.21
CA PHE A 65 23.69 3.60 -0.09
C PHE A 65 22.46 4.39 -0.56
N GLY A 66 22.61 5.33 -1.49
CA GLY A 66 21.49 6.09 -2.05
C GLY A 66 20.42 5.18 -2.68
N ILE A 67 20.85 4.19 -3.48
CA ILE A 67 19.95 3.20 -4.08
C ILE A 67 19.29 2.34 -3.00
N VAL A 68 20.06 1.83 -2.03
CA VAL A 68 19.54 0.98 -0.95
C VAL A 68 18.49 1.70 -0.12
N PHE A 69 18.75 2.94 0.32
CA PHE A 69 17.77 3.73 1.08
C PHE A 69 16.50 4.02 0.26
N PHE A 70 16.65 4.33 -1.03
CA PHE A 70 15.50 4.50 -1.92
C PHE A 70 14.64 3.24 -2.03
N LEU A 71 15.27 2.07 -2.27
CA LEU A 71 14.57 0.79 -2.35
C LEU A 71 13.88 0.43 -1.03
N ILE A 72 14.53 0.66 0.11
CA ILE A 72 13.94 0.45 1.45
C ILE A 72 12.72 1.36 1.63
N GLY A 73 12.80 2.63 1.23
CA GLY A 73 11.67 3.56 1.29
C GLY A 73 10.46 3.06 0.50
N VAL A 74 10.67 2.56 -0.72
CA VAL A 74 9.62 1.96 -1.55
C VAL A 74 9.04 0.70 -0.91
N LEU A 75 9.88 -0.17 -0.33
CA LEU A 75 9.44 -1.38 0.37
C LEU A 75 8.58 -1.06 1.60
N LEU A 76 9.02 -0.11 2.44
CA LEU A 76 8.26 0.33 3.62
C LEU A 76 6.91 0.93 3.23
N PHE A 77 6.87 1.70 2.14
CA PHE A 77 5.62 2.21 1.61
C PHE A 77 4.69 1.05 1.19
N GLY A 78 5.20 0.07 0.43
CA GLY A 78 4.45 -1.10 0.00
C GLY A 78 3.88 -1.91 1.18
N ILE A 79 4.68 -2.08 2.25
CA ILE A 79 4.23 -2.75 3.48
C ILE A 79 3.13 -1.95 4.18
N GLY A 80 3.24 -0.61 4.23
CA GLY A 80 2.20 0.25 4.79
C GLY A 80 0.85 0.11 4.07
N LEU A 81 0.87 0.09 2.73
CA LEU A 81 -0.32 -0.14 1.92
C LEU A 81 -0.91 -1.54 2.17
N LEU A 82 -0.08 -2.57 2.21
CA LEU A 82 -0.51 -3.93 2.55
C LEU A 82 -1.16 -4.00 3.94
N GLY A 83 -0.59 -3.32 4.93
CA GLY A 83 -1.15 -3.21 6.28
C GLY A 83 -2.55 -2.59 6.30
N GLU A 84 -2.79 -1.56 5.49
CA GLU A 84 -4.11 -0.94 5.34
C GLU A 84 -5.13 -1.93 4.74
N TYR A 85 -4.75 -2.69 3.70
CA TYR A 85 -5.61 -3.73 3.12
C TYR A 85 -5.90 -4.86 4.10
N VAL A 86 -4.88 -5.41 4.76
CA VAL A 86 -5.05 -6.47 5.76
C VAL A 86 -5.91 -5.99 6.93
N GLY A 87 -5.74 -4.74 7.35
CA GLY A 87 -6.58 -4.11 8.39
C GLY A 87 -8.07 -4.07 8.01
N ARG A 88 -8.39 -3.72 6.75
CA ARG A 88 -9.78 -3.76 6.25
C ARG A 88 -10.33 -5.18 6.19
N ILE A 89 -9.55 -6.15 5.71
CA ILE A 89 -9.94 -7.57 5.69
C ILE A 89 -10.24 -8.06 7.11
N TYR A 90 -9.36 -7.76 8.06
CA TYR A 90 -9.55 -8.13 9.46
C TYR A 90 -10.84 -7.55 10.04
N GLN A 91 -11.15 -6.27 9.77
CA GLN A 91 -12.40 -5.64 10.19
C GLN A 91 -13.64 -6.31 9.58
N GLN A 92 -13.58 -6.75 8.32
CA GLN A 92 -14.67 -7.49 7.67
C GLN A 92 -14.85 -8.89 8.25
N VAL A 93 -13.76 -9.61 8.52
CA VAL A 93 -13.79 -10.98 9.06
C VAL A 93 -14.22 -11.01 10.53
N GLN A 94 -13.92 -9.97 11.31
CA GLN A 94 -14.25 -9.93 12.73
C GLN A 94 -15.77 -9.88 13.04
N LYS A 95 -16.64 -9.75 12.02
CA LYS A 95 -18.12 -9.85 12.10
C LYS A 95 -18.72 -9.18 13.35
N ARG A 96 -18.23 -8.00 13.75
CA ARG A 96 -18.84 -7.28 14.88
C ARG A 96 -20.24 -6.84 14.43
N PRO A 97 -21.33 -7.32 15.08
CA PRO A 97 -22.67 -6.90 14.71
C PRO A 97 -22.74 -5.38 14.82
N ARG A 98 -23.11 -4.72 13.70
CA ARG A 98 -23.08 -3.26 13.56
C ARG A 98 -24.07 -2.57 14.50
N TYR A 99 -25.02 -3.33 15.03
CA TYR A 99 -25.98 -2.96 16.04
C TYR A 99 -26.45 -4.23 16.78
N LEU A 100 -26.76 -4.08 18.06
CA LEU A 100 -27.49 -5.08 18.84
C LEU A 100 -28.93 -4.59 18.95
N VAL A 101 -29.90 -5.39 18.51
CA VAL A 101 -31.31 -5.07 18.67
C VAL A 101 -31.67 -5.26 20.14
N GLY A 102 -31.93 -4.17 20.87
CA GLY A 102 -32.23 -4.21 22.30
C GLY A 102 -33.65 -4.68 22.63
N ALA A 103 -34.64 -4.32 21.79
CA ALA A 103 -36.01 -4.80 21.87
C ALA A 103 -36.73 -4.59 20.54
N VAL A 104 -37.59 -5.53 20.16
CA VAL A 104 -38.53 -5.38 19.04
C VAL A 104 -39.89 -5.04 19.65
N LEU A 105 -40.37 -3.81 19.45
CA LEU A 105 -41.62 -3.32 20.05
C LEU A 105 -42.87 -3.73 19.28
N GLU A 106 -42.71 -4.25 18.07
CA GLU A 106 -43.82 -4.62 17.18
C GLU A 106 -43.67 -6.09 16.78
N LYS A 107 -44.58 -6.93 17.27
CA LYS A 107 -44.66 -8.34 16.91
C LYS A 107 -45.23 -8.40 15.49
N PRO A 108 -44.59 -9.09 14.52
CA PRO A 108 -45.21 -9.28 13.22
C PRO A 108 -46.52 -10.02 13.46
N GLU A 109 -47.63 -9.42 13.02
CA GLU A 109 -48.91 -10.09 13.05
C GLU A 109 -48.77 -11.38 12.24
N SER A 110 -48.86 -12.50 12.96
CA SER A 110 -48.95 -13.83 12.38
C SER A 110 -50.26 -13.89 11.61
N GLY A 111 -50.22 -13.54 10.33
CA GLY A 111 -51.29 -13.82 9.39
C GLY A 111 -51.44 -15.34 9.26
N SER A 112 -52.53 -15.84 9.87
CA SER A 112 -53.23 -17.12 9.68
C SER A 112 -52.40 -18.39 9.45
#